data_AF-A0A6M0AU00-F1
#
_entry.id   AF-A0A6M0AU00-F1
#
_cell.length_a   1.000
_cell.length_b   1.000
_cell.length_c   1.000
_cell.angle_alpha   90.00
_cell.angle_beta   90.00
_cell.angle_gamma   90.00
#
_symmetry.space_group_name_H-M   'P 1'
#
loop_
_entity.id
_entity.type
_entity.pdbx_description
1 polymer ?
#
loop_
_entity_poly.entity_id
_entity_poly.type
_entity_poly.pdbx_seq_one_letter_code
_entity_poly.pdbx_strand_id
1 'polypeptide(L)'
;MVRKKAISAECWVKRRNTLDLWLKARAETGSFKAKRNYSRGPAPKIQNLEEFRKFAQENGGKTQQQMAERWQEKISRITIGKALKRIGFTRKKNLRVQRKK
;
A
#
# COMPACT_ATOMS: atom_id res chain seq x y z
N MET A 1 -43.24 -1.68 -31.61
CA MET A 1 -41.82 -1.33 -31.89
C MET A 1 -41.39 -0.23 -30.92
N VAL A 2 -40.93 -0.57 -29.72
CA VAL A 2 -40.70 0.42 -28.65
C VAL A 2 -39.28 0.99 -28.77
N ARG A 3 -39.22 2.28 -29.09
CA ARG A 3 -38.01 3.10 -29.21
C ARG A 3 -37.25 3.11 -27.89
N LYS A 4 -36.04 2.54 -27.84
CA LYS A 4 -35.15 2.64 -26.67
C LYS A 4 -34.46 4.00 -26.68
N LYS A 5 -34.75 4.79 -25.64
CA LYS A 5 -34.24 6.15 -25.37
C LYS A 5 -32.72 6.28 -25.59
N ALA A 6 -32.34 7.19 -26.48
CA ALA A 6 -30.98 7.64 -26.72
C ALA A 6 -30.58 8.73 -25.71
N ILE A 7 -30.38 8.37 -24.43
CA ILE A 7 -29.94 9.34 -23.39
C ILE A 7 -28.55 8.96 -22.81
N SER A 8 -27.98 7.80 -23.15
CA SER A 8 -26.72 7.34 -22.53
C SER A 8 -25.46 7.54 -23.38
N ALA A 9 -25.54 8.12 -24.59
CA ALA A 9 -24.47 7.97 -25.57
C ALA A 9 -23.28 8.95 -25.40
N GLU A 10 -23.48 10.17 -24.91
CA GLU A 10 -22.43 11.20 -24.93
C GLU A 10 -21.37 11.03 -23.82
N CYS A 11 -21.73 10.58 -22.62
CA CYS A 11 -20.76 10.29 -21.55
C CYS A 11 -20.01 8.94 -21.70
N TRP A 12 -20.28 8.17 -22.75
CA TRP A 12 -19.81 6.79 -22.89
C TRP A 12 -18.71 6.57 -23.94
N VAL A 13 -18.37 7.60 -24.73
CA VAL A 13 -17.38 7.45 -25.82
C VAL A 13 -15.97 7.13 -25.30
N LYS A 14 -15.63 7.51 -24.06
CA LYS A 14 -14.32 7.19 -23.45
C LYS A 14 -14.19 5.77 -22.84
N ARG A 15 -15.23 4.91 -22.88
CA ARG A 15 -15.27 3.63 -22.09
C ARG A 15 -15.59 2.34 -22.85
N ARG A 16 -15.60 2.33 -24.18
CA ARG A 16 -15.91 1.11 -24.97
C ARG A 16 -14.99 -0.06 -24.62
N ASN A 17 -13.67 0.18 -24.59
CA ASN A 17 -12.68 -0.86 -24.32
C ASN A 17 -12.87 -1.55 -22.96
N THR A 18 -13.13 -0.78 -21.89
CA THR A 18 -13.27 -1.36 -20.55
C THR A 18 -14.51 -2.24 -20.46
N LEU A 19 -15.66 -1.78 -20.98
CA LEU A 19 -16.90 -2.58 -20.96
C LEU A 19 -16.76 -3.86 -21.78
N ASP A 20 -16.13 -3.77 -22.96
CA ASP A 20 -15.87 -4.93 -23.82
C ASP A 20 -15.00 -5.98 -23.11
N LEU A 21 -13.98 -5.54 -22.36
CA LEU A 21 -13.15 -6.42 -21.54
C LEU A 21 -13.94 -7.11 -20.43
N TRP A 22 -14.91 -6.43 -19.80
CA TRP A 22 -15.78 -7.03 -18.78
C TRP A 22 -16.78 -8.02 -19.38
N LEU A 23 -17.32 -7.74 -20.56
CA LEU A 23 -18.21 -8.66 -21.27
C LEU A 23 -17.47 -9.94 -21.73
N LYS A 24 -16.24 -9.80 -22.24
CA LYS A 24 -15.37 -10.95 -22.56
C LYS A 24 -15.02 -11.77 -21.32
N ALA A 25 -14.59 -11.11 -20.24
CA ALA A 25 -14.29 -11.79 -18.98
C ALA A 25 -15.51 -12.52 -18.39
N ARG A 26 -16.72 -11.96 -18.55
CA ARG A 26 -17.97 -12.63 -18.15
C ARG A 26 -18.24 -13.87 -19.00
N ALA A 27 -18.06 -13.80 -20.32
CA ALA A 27 -18.27 -14.93 -21.21
C ALA A 27 -17.29 -16.07 -20.92
N GLU A 28 -16.03 -15.75 -20.57
CA GLU A 28 -14.98 -16.72 -20.30
C GLU A 28 -15.06 -17.32 -18.88
N THR A 29 -15.31 -16.52 -17.85
CA THR A 29 -15.19 -16.93 -16.43
C THR A 29 -16.56 -17.08 -15.73
N GLY A 30 -17.66 -16.65 -16.36
CA GLY A 30 -19.01 -16.66 -15.77
C GLY A 30 -19.21 -15.73 -14.57
N SER A 31 -18.21 -14.92 -14.21
CA SER A 31 -18.16 -14.14 -12.97
C SER A 31 -17.54 -12.76 -13.20
N PHE A 32 -18.08 -11.74 -12.53
CA PHE A 32 -17.64 -10.34 -12.60
C PHE A 32 -16.52 -9.99 -11.60
N LYS A 33 -15.67 -10.94 -11.25
CA LYS A 33 -14.60 -10.68 -10.28
C LYS A 33 -13.50 -9.87 -10.97
N ALA A 34 -13.08 -8.78 -10.34
CA ALA A 34 -11.94 -8.01 -10.80
C ALA A 34 -10.67 -8.87 -10.85
N LYS A 35 -9.84 -8.66 -11.88
CA LYS A 35 -8.53 -9.31 -11.99
C LYS A 35 -7.67 -8.96 -10.78
N ARG A 36 -7.24 -9.97 -10.03
CA ARG A 36 -6.40 -9.81 -8.82
C ARG A 36 -4.90 -9.84 -9.10
N ASN A 37 -4.51 -10.23 -10.31
CA ASN A 37 -3.13 -10.44 -10.76
C ASN A 37 -2.49 -9.17 -11.34
N TYR A 38 -2.61 -8.04 -10.66
CA TYR A 38 -1.87 -6.83 -11.01
C TYR A 38 -0.50 -6.82 -10.34
N SER A 39 0.51 -6.29 -11.03
CA SER A 39 1.86 -6.13 -10.46
C SER A 39 1.81 -5.14 -9.29
N ARG A 40 2.28 -5.56 -8.11
CA ARG A 40 2.24 -4.77 -6.86
C ARG A 40 3.49 -3.90 -6.66
N GLY A 41 4.32 -3.77 -7.69
CA GLY A 41 5.58 -3.03 -7.64
C GLY A 41 6.72 -3.82 -7.00
N PRO A 42 7.88 -3.17 -6.79
CA PRO A 42 9.08 -3.83 -6.28
C PRO A 42 8.91 -4.31 -4.83
N ALA A 43 9.62 -5.39 -4.51
CA ALA A 43 9.65 -5.95 -3.17
C ALA A 43 10.21 -4.92 -2.15
N PRO A 44 9.69 -4.93 -0.92
CA PRO A 44 10.24 -4.11 0.16
C PRO A 44 11.69 -4.50 0.48
N LYS A 45 12.53 -3.50 0.79
CA LYS A 45 13.94 -3.74 1.16
C LYS A 45 14.10 -4.54 2.46
N ILE A 46 13.23 -4.29 3.44
CA ILE A 46 13.21 -5.05 4.69
C ILE A 46 12.27 -6.24 4.50
N GLN A 47 12.86 -7.42 4.29
CA GLN A 47 12.13 -8.69 4.14
C GLN A 47 11.92 -9.38 5.49
N ASN A 48 12.97 -9.41 6.33
CA ASN A 48 12.93 -10.02 7.67
C ASN A 48 12.20 -9.12 8.67
N LEU A 49 10.90 -9.36 8.85
CA LEU A 49 10.08 -8.57 9.79
C LEU A 49 10.37 -8.89 11.26
N GLU A 50 10.80 -10.12 11.57
CA GLU A 50 11.08 -10.53 12.95
C GLU A 50 12.34 -9.85 13.51
N GLU A 51 13.43 -9.84 12.75
CA GLU A 51 14.66 -9.12 13.10
C GLU A 51 14.37 -7.62 13.25
N PHE A 52 13.61 -7.06 12.31
CA PHE A 52 13.21 -5.67 12.38
C PHE A 52 12.34 -5.35 13.60
N ARG A 53 11.52 -6.31 14.06
CA ARG A 53 10.71 -6.14 15.27
C ARG A 53 11.57 -6.07 16.54
N LYS A 54 12.58 -6.94 16.67
CA LYS A 54 13.55 -6.89 17.78
C LYS A 54 14.31 -5.56 17.79
N PHE A 55 14.81 -5.16 16.62
CA PHE A 55 15.47 -3.87 16.44
C PHE A 55 14.58 -2.69 16.81
N ALA A 56 13.31 -2.69 16.41
CA ALA A 56 12.37 -1.62 16.73
C ALA A 56 12.09 -1.52 18.25
N GLN A 57 12.07 -2.65 18.96
CA GLN A 57 11.92 -2.69 20.42
C GLN A 57 13.15 -2.10 21.12
N GLU A 58 14.36 -2.52 20.75
CA GLU A 58 15.61 -2.00 21.29
C GLU A 58 15.80 -0.50 21.02
N ASN A 59 15.32 -0.03 19.86
CA ASN A 59 15.52 1.33 19.38
C ASN A 59 14.30 2.25 19.60
N GLY A 60 13.28 1.85 20.35
CA GLY A 60 12.00 2.56 20.46
C GLY A 60 12.06 4.04 20.90
N GLY A 61 13.16 4.47 21.51
CA GLY A 61 13.41 5.87 21.89
C GLY A 61 13.99 6.77 20.78
N LYS A 62 14.53 6.17 19.71
CA LYS A 62 15.30 6.85 18.66
C LYS A 62 14.40 7.38 17.55
N THR A 63 14.89 8.38 16.82
CA THR A 63 14.19 8.88 15.63
C THR A 63 14.37 7.90 14.46
N GLN A 64 13.48 7.98 13.47
CA GLN A 64 13.58 7.14 12.26
C GLN A 64 14.90 7.36 11.50
N GLN A 65 15.48 8.56 11.58
CA GLN A 65 16.77 8.88 10.95
C GLN A 65 17.91 8.15 11.66
N GLN A 66 17.93 8.22 12.99
CA GLN A 66 18.91 7.49 13.80
C GLN A 66 18.76 5.96 13.70
N MET A 67 17.54 5.47 13.47
CA MET A 67 17.30 4.05 13.19
C MET A 67 17.85 3.66 11.82
N ALA A 68 17.72 4.52 10.81
CA ALA A 68 18.24 4.27 9.47
C ALA A 68 19.78 4.19 9.44
N GLU A 69 20.46 5.00 10.25
CA GLU A 69 21.93 4.97 10.41
C GLU A 69 22.43 3.73 11.15
N ARG A 70 21.61 3.15 12.04
CA ARG A 70 21.97 1.98 12.86
C ARG A 70 21.61 0.64 12.25
N TRP A 71 20.81 0.64 11.20
CA TRP A 71 20.43 -0.59 10.52
C TRP A 71 21.62 -1.13 9.71
N GLN A 72 21.73 -2.47 9.62
CA GLN A 72 22.87 -3.14 8.96
C GLN A 72 23.05 -2.68 7.51
N GLU A 73 21.95 -2.39 6.83
CA GLU A 73 21.95 -1.84 5.48
C GLU A 73 21.68 -0.33 5.47
N LYS A 74 22.30 0.37 4.51
CA LYS A 74 22.03 1.79 4.28
C LYS A 74 20.62 1.98 3.69
N ILE A 75 19.67 2.25 4.58
CA ILE A 75 18.26 2.39 4.25
C ILE A 75 17.82 3.84 4.46
N SER A 76 16.85 4.31 3.66
CA SER A 76 16.24 5.63 3.86
C SER A 76 15.33 5.63 5.09
N ARG A 77 15.28 6.76 5.80
CA ARG A 77 14.31 7.04 6.87
C ARG A 77 12.87 6.66 6.50
N ILE A 78 12.47 6.88 5.25
CA ILE A 78 11.12 6.57 4.74
C ILE A 78 10.87 5.06 4.77
N THR A 79 11.85 4.26 4.39
CA THR A 79 11.74 2.80 4.35
C THR A 79 11.62 2.22 5.76
N ILE A 80 12.36 2.77 6.74
CA ILE A 80 12.19 2.44 8.16
C ILE A 80 10.77 2.77 8.61
N GLY A 81 10.23 3.94 8.27
CA GLY A 81 8.84 4.31 8.59
C GLY A 81 7.81 3.35 7.97
N LYS A 82 8.00 2.93 6.72
CA LYS A 82 7.14 1.93 6.05
C LYS A 82 7.21 0.57 6.75
N ALA A 83 8.40 0.14 7.16
CA ALA A 83 8.58 -1.11 7.89
C ALA A 83 7.93 -1.07 9.27
N LEU A 84 8.09 0.03 10.01
CA LEU A 84 7.40 0.25 11.30
C LEU A 84 5.87 0.17 11.15
N LYS A 85 5.32 0.79 10.08
CA LYS A 85 3.89 0.70 9.77
C LYS A 85 3.46 -0.74 9.47
N ARG A 86 4.27 -1.51 8.75
CA ARG A 86 3.98 -2.91 8.41
C ARG A 86 3.94 -3.82 9.64
N ILE A 87 4.84 -3.62 10.61
CA ILE A 87 4.84 -4.37 11.87
C ILE A 87 3.81 -3.85 12.89
N GLY A 88 3.08 -2.77 12.57
CA GLY A 88 2.11 -2.15 13.49
C GLY A 88 2.74 -1.47 14.70
N PHE A 89 4.03 -1.12 14.65
CA PHE A 89 4.72 -0.52 15.78
C PHE A 89 4.35 0.95 15.91
N THR A 90 3.72 1.30 17.03
CA THR A 90 3.34 2.68 17.35
C THR A 90 4.10 3.16 18.59
N ARG A 91 4.61 4.39 18.52
CA ARG A 91 5.26 5.02 19.66
C ARG A 91 4.23 5.76 20.49
N LYS A 92 4.00 5.31 21.73
CA LYS A 92 3.22 6.09 22.70
C LYS A 92 4.06 7.26 23.24
N LYS A 93 3.56 8.48 23.11
CA LYS A 93 4.23 9.69 23.63
C LYS A 93 3.98 9.77 25.14
N ASN A 94 5.05 9.83 25.93
CA ASN A 94 4.92 10.16 27.35
C ASN A 94 4.81 11.67 27.51
N LEU A 95 3.64 12.16 27.91
CA LEU A 95 3.34 13.59 28.03
C LEU A 95 3.92 14.21 29.32
N ARG A 96 4.32 13.38 30.29
CA ARG A 96 4.81 13.84 31.60
C ARG A 96 6.28 14.30 31.60
N VAL A 97 7.03 13.96 30.56
CA VAL A 97 8.46 14.31 30.48
C VAL A 97 8.63 15.47 29.51
N GLN A 98 9.03 16.64 30.01
CA GLN A 98 9.50 17.72 29.15
C GLN A 98 10.80 17.27 28.48
N ARG A 99 10.81 17.16 27.14
CA ARG A 99 12.06 16.92 26.42
C ARG A 99 12.86 18.21 26.43
N LYS A 100 14.05 18.19 27.03
CA LYS A 100 15.05 19.24 26.80
C LYS A 100 15.37 19.27 25.30
N LYS A 101 15.29 20.47 24.71
CA LYS A 101 15.65 20.72 23.31
C LYS A 101 17.15 20.58 23.13
#